data_AF-A0A561PNC8-F1
#
_entry.id   AF-A0A561PNC8-F1
#
_cell.length_a   1.000
_cell.length_b   1.000
_cell.length_c   1.000
_cell.angle_alpha   90.00
_cell.angle_beta   90.00
_cell.angle_gamma   90.00
#
_symmetry.space_group_name_H-M   'P 1'
#
loop_
_entity.id
_entity.type
_entity.pdbx_description
1 polymer ?
#
loop_
_entity_poly.entity_id
_entity_poly.type
_entity_poly.pdbx_seq_one_letter_code
_entity_poly.pdbx_strand_id
1 'polypeptide(L)'
;MSSDWKKYEKQIVDKLKTEFPKTDIKLNVKLDGIYSKIQRQVDILVKGTMVGKSIIGVIECKCFNKKIDVKIIDGFIGFLEDVQANMGILITNVGYTTGAFNRAMAKGIKIDIVEYIKLSSYHFDWDNCETCDFNGHYNEIYWGTKMLCKTDSLAVTIQVGHCSFCNTTHIKCEKCKTVISISDGDYDKDHHCSCENKYLVTSEYIGDGMNEDNFYLILGRKKLSFNPIKAKERRASL
;
A
#
# COMPACT_ATOMS: atom_id res chain seq x y z
N MET A 1 12.16 -23.31 24.13
CA MET A 1 12.01 -23.06 22.67
C MET A 1 10.95 -21.97 22.48
N SER A 2 11.28 -20.89 21.76
CA SER A 2 10.29 -19.90 21.34
C SER A 2 9.24 -20.58 20.45
N SER A 3 7.96 -20.44 20.77
CA SER A 3 6.85 -20.87 19.90
C SER A 3 7.02 -20.29 18.49
N ASP A 4 6.62 -21.04 17.46
CA ASP A 4 6.92 -20.67 16.06
C ASP A 4 6.30 -19.32 15.65
N TRP A 5 5.18 -18.92 16.26
CA TRP A 5 4.59 -17.60 16.07
C TRP A 5 5.45 -16.45 16.63
N LYS A 6 6.20 -16.65 17.71
CA LYS A 6 7.11 -15.61 18.25
C LYS A 6 8.33 -15.40 17.36
N LYS A 7 8.83 -16.49 16.75
CA LYS A 7 9.91 -16.39 15.75
C LYS A 7 9.41 -15.67 14.49
N TYR A 8 8.16 -15.89 14.14
CA TYR A 8 7.49 -15.23 13.02
C TYR A 8 7.41 -13.71 13.23
N GLU A 9 6.86 -13.26 14.37
CA GLU A 9 6.81 -11.84 14.73
C GLU A 9 8.20 -11.18 14.79
N LYS A 10 9.16 -11.88 15.40
CA LYS A 10 10.52 -11.36 15.53
C LYS A 10 11.16 -11.06 14.17
N GLN A 11 11.01 -11.95 13.19
CA GLN A 11 11.57 -11.76 11.85
C GLN A 11 10.97 -10.55 11.14
N ILE A 12 9.68 -10.29 11.34
CA ILE A 12 9.01 -9.11 10.79
C ILE A 12 9.59 -7.84 11.42
N VAL A 13 9.77 -7.82 12.74
CA VAL A 13 10.35 -6.65 13.42
C VAL A 13 11.81 -6.43 13.08
N ASP A 14 12.60 -7.49 12.94
CA ASP A 14 14.00 -7.37 12.55
C ASP A 14 14.11 -6.75 11.14
N LYS A 15 13.23 -7.14 10.20
CA LYS A 15 13.14 -6.49 8.88
C LYS A 15 12.74 -5.02 8.99
N LEU A 16 11.68 -4.71 9.75
CA LEU A 16 11.21 -3.32 9.94
C LEU A 16 12.30 -2.42 10.53
N LYS A 17 13.02 -2.89 11.55
CA LYS A 17 14.13 -2.13 12.16
C LYS A 17 15.30 -1.95 11.20
N THR A 18 15.51 -2.88 10.27
CA THR A 18 16.53 -2.76 9.24
C THR A 18 16.15 -1.71 8.20
N GLU A 19 14.90 -1.69 7.75
CA GLU A 19 14.41 -0.71 6.77
C GLU A 19 14.19 0.69 7.36
N PHE A 20 13.78 0.77 8.64
CA PHE A 20 13.46 2.02 9.34
C PHE A 20 14.22 2.15 10.66
N PRO A 21 15.56 2.29 10.64
CA PRO A 21 16.39 2.27 11.85
C PRO A 21 16.12 3.44 12.81
N LYS A 22 15.42 4.49 12.37
CA LYS A 22 15.10 5.69 13.16
C LYS A 22 13.67 5.70 13.72
N THR A 23 12.87 4.67 13.45
CA THR A 23 11.45 4.61 13.85
C THR A 23 11.30 3.89 15.19
N ASP A 24 10.39 4.36 16.06
CA ASP A 24 10.07 3.67 17.32
C ASP A 24 9.21 2.44 17.04
N ILE A 25 9.85 1.26 17.00
CA ILE A 25 9.21 -0.03 16.71
C ILE A 25 9.28 -0.92 17.94
N LYS A 26 8.12 -1.30 18.47
CA LYS A 26 7.98 -2.08 19.71
C LYS A 26 7.15 -3.35 19.47
N LEU A 27 7.65 -4.47 20.00
CA LEU A 27 6.96 -5.77 19.99
C LEU A 27 6.02 -5.90 21.19
N ASN A 28 4.89 -6.56 20.98
CA ASN A 28 3.96 -7.02 22.01
C ASN A 28 3.56 -5.90 22.99
N VAL A 29 2.98 -4.83 22.44
CA VAL A 29 2.55 -3.66 23.22
C VAL A 29 1.06 -3.77 23.53
N LYS A 30 0.62 -3.25 24.68
CA LYS A 30 -0.79 -3.08 24.98
C LYS A 30 -1.19 -1.61 24.82
N LEU A 31 -2.27 -1.36 24.10
CA LEU A 31 -2.91 -0.05 23.96
C LEU A 31 -4.31 -0.10 24.56
N ASP A 32 -4.77 1.01 25.13
CA ASP A 32 -6.13 1.11 25.65
C ASP A 32 -7.11 1.32 24.49
N GLY A 33 -8.12 0.46 24.41
CA GLY A 33 -9.20 0.58 23.44
C GLY A 33 -10.14 1.72 23.81
N ILE A 34 -10.34 2.69 22.92
CA ILE A 34 -11.19 3.85 23.17
C ILE A 34 -12.68 3.50 23.19
N TYR A 35 -13.10 2.46 22.48
CA TYR A 35 -14.48 2.00 22.45
C TYR A 35 -14.67 0.81 23.38
N SER A 36 -13.79 -0.19 23.30
CA SER A 36 -13.90 -1.42 24.09
C SER A 36 -13.55 -1.24 25.57
N LYS A 37 -12.81 -0.17 25.92
CA LYS A 37 -12.33 0.14 27.27
C LYS A 37 -11.47 -0.97 27.90
N ILE A 38 -10.86 -1.82 27.08
CA ILE A 38 -9.93 -2.86 27.53
C ILE A 38 -8.56 -2.67 26.88
N GLN A 39 -7.54 -3.29 27.48
CA GLN A 39 -6.22 -3.34 26.88
C GLN A 39 -6.19 -4.29 25.69
N ARG A 40 -5.88 -3.75 24.51
CA ARG A 40 -5.70 -4.48 23.25
C ARG A 40 -4.22 -4.78 23.05
N GLN A 41 -3.87 -6.05 22.91
CA GLN A 41 -2.50 -6.44 22.54
C GLN A 41 -2.27 -6.16 21.05
N VAL A 42 -1.16 -5.53 20.74
CA VAL A 42 -0.64 -5.23 19.40
C VAL A 42 0.64 -6.03 19.23
N ASP A 43 0.72 -6.87 18.19
CA ASP A 43 1.92 -7.68 17.95
C ASP A 43 3.14 -6.80 17.68
N ILE A 44 3.00 -5.77 16.84
CA ILE A 44 4.05 -4.79 16.56
C ILE A 44 3.44 -3.40 16.45
N LEU A 45 3.93 -2.48 17.29
CA LEU A 45 3.56 -1.08 17.30
C LEU A 45 4.67 -0.26 16.64
N VAL A 46 4.28 0.58 15.68
CA VAL A 46 5.15 1.54 15.00
C VAL A 46 4.70 2.93 15.40
N LYS A 47 5.60 3.72 15.99
CA LYS A 47 5.36 5.13 16.29
C LYS A 47 6.30 6.00 15.47
N GLY A 48 5.73 6.99 14.80
CA GLY A 48 6.45 8.00 14.05
C GLY A 48 5.92 9.40 14.33
N THR A 49 6.64 10.38 13.82
CA THR A 49 6.16 11.76 13.76
C THR A 49 6.19 12.18 12.31
N MET A 50 5.06 12.66 11.80
CA MET A 50 4.94 13.19 10.46
C MET A 50 4.37 14.60 10.56
N VAL A 51 5.16 15.59 10.13
CA VAL A 51 4.78 17.02 10.14
C VAL A 51 4.21 17.46 11.50
N GLY A 52 4.93 17.12 12.58
CA GLY A 52 4.55 17.47 13.95
C GLY A 52 3.40 16.66 14.56
N LYS A 53 2.78 15.74 13.83
CA LYS A 53 1.75 14.83 14.36
C LYS A 53 2.32 13.45 14.65
N SER A 54 1.96 12.87 15.79
CA SER A 54 2.28 11.47 16.08
C SER A 54 1.43 10.54 15.23
N ILE A 55 2.08 9.57 14.60
CA ILE A 55 1.43 8.51 13.83
C ILE A 55 1.58 7.19 14.58
N ILE A 56 0.48 6.45 14.64
CA ILE A 56 0.39 5.11 15.21
C ILE A 56 0.12 4.11 14.08
N GLY A 57 1.09 3.24 13.82
CA GLY A 57 0.95 2.07 12.98
C GLY A 57 0.87 0.78 13.77
N VAL A 58 -0.07 -0.08 13.39
CA VAL A 58 -0.29 -1.38 14.01
C VAL A 58 0.01 -2.46 12.98
N ILE A 59 0.81 -3.44 13.35
CA ILE A 59 1.05 -4.62 12.51
C ILE A 59 0.67 -5.88 13.29
N GLU A 60 -0.24 -6.66 12.72
CA GLU A 60 -0.76 -7.90 13.29
C GLU A 60 -0.25 -9.11 12.50
N CYS A 61 0.28 -10.09 13.22
CA CYS A 61 0.93 -11.26 12.66
C CYS A 61 0.01 -12.49 12.78
N LYS A 62 -0.53 -12.96 11.66
CA LYS A 62 -1.41 -14.14 11.60
C LYS A 62 -0.67 -15.35 11.05
N CYS A 63 0.04 -16.04 11.95
CA CYS A 63 0.69 -17.33 11.69
C CYS A 63 -0.32 -18.48 11.78
N PHE A 64 -1.14 -18.65 10.74
CA PHE A 64 -2.21 -19.65 10.68
C PHE A 64 -1.86 -20.82 9.77
N ASN A 65 -2.69 -21.86 9.79
CA ASN A 65 -2.63 -22.99 8.85
C ASN A 65 -3.61 -22.82 7.66
N LYS A 66 -4.34 -21.70 7.62
CA LYS A 66 -5.35 -21.40 6.60
C LYS A 66 -5.29 -19.93 6.19
N LYS A 67 -5.87 -19.64 5.03
CA LYS A 67 -5.98 -18.28 4.50
C LYS A 67 -6.83 -17.39 5.40
N ILE A 68 -6.49 -16.10 5.41
CA ILE A 68 -7.27 -15.03 6.04
C ILE A 68 -8.59 -14.83 5.29
N ASP A 69 -9.69 -14.80 6.03
CA ASP A 69 -11.04 -14.54 5.53
C ASP A 69 -11.52 -13.13 5.89
N VAL A 70 -12.71 -12.78 5.42
CA VAL A 70 -13.32 -11.45 5.63
C VAL A 70 -13.51 -11.15 7.13
N LYS A 71 -13.82 -12.15 7.95
CA LYS A 71 -14.10 -11.95 9.38
C LYS A 71 -12.86 -11.46 10.12
N ILE A 72 -11.69 -11.98 9.77
CA ILE A 72 -10.43 -11.52 10.36
C ILE A 72 -10.16 -10.07 9.95
N ILE A 73 -10.44 -9.70 8.70
CA ILE A 73 -10.27 -8.32 8.24
C ILE A 73 -11.23 -7.38 8.98
N ASP A 74 -12.51 -7.72 9.11
CA ASP A 74 -13.47 -6.91 9.87
C ASP A 74 -13.07 -6.75 11.34
N GLY A 75 -12.59 -7.83 11.97
CA GLY A 75 -12.05 -7.78 13.33
C GLY A 75 -10.82 -6.89 13.44
N PHE A 76 -9.94 -6.90 12.43
CA PHE A 76 -8.77 -6.04 12.38
C PHE A 76 -9.14 -4.57 12.15
N ILE A 77 -10.13 -4.28 11.30
CA ILE A 77 -10.65 -2.93 11.10
C ILE A 77 -11.17 -2.36 12.43
N GLY A 78 -12.03 -3.10 13.13
CA GLY A 78 -12.54 -2.66 14.43
C GLY A 78 -11.44 -2.53 15.48
N PHE A 79 -10.39 -3.37 15.40
CA PHE A 79 -9.20 -3.23 16.25
C PHE A 79 -8.48 -1.90 16.00
N LEU A 80 -8.21 -1.54 14.73
CA LEU A 80 -7.51 -0.31 14.37
C LEU A 80 -8.29 0.93 14.83
N GLU A 81 -9.61 0.93 14.63
CA GLU A 81 -10.49 2.00 15.11
C GLU A 81 -10.43 2.12 16.64
N ASP A 82 -10.48 1.00 17.35
CA ASP A 82 -10.47 0.97 18.81
C ASP A 82 -9.14 1.45 19.42
N VAL A 83 -8.01 1.24 18.76
CA VAL A 83 -6.70 1.74 19.23
C VAL A 83 -6.28 3.07 18.57
N GLN A 84 -7.18 3.68 17.78
CA GLN A 84 -6.92 4.90 17.01
C GLN A 84 -5.65 4.82 16.13
N ALA A 85 -5.42 3.65 15.51
CA ALA A 85 -4.33 3.48 14.57
C ALA A 85 -4.61 4.25 13.27
N ASN A 86 -3.57 4.90 12.74
CA ASN A 86 -3.63 5.56 11.43
C ASN A 86 -3.41 4.57 10.28
N MET A 87 -2.71 3.47 10.56
CA MET A 87 -2.42 2.42 9.59
C MET A 87 -2.43 1.04 10.25
N GLY A 88 -2.82 0.05 9.45
CA GLY A 88 -2.77 -1.36 9.80
C GLY A 88 -2.02 -2.17 8.74
N ILE A 89 -1.18 -3.11 9.15
CA ILE A 89 -0.66 -4.14 8.25
C ILE A 89 -0.96 -5.50 8.86
N LEU A 90 -1.56 -6.38 8.09
CA LEU A 90 -1.81 -7.75 8.49
C LEU A 90 -0.87 -8.68 7.72
N ILE A 91 0.03 -9.36 8.43
CA ILE A 91 1.02 -10.25 7.82
C ILE A 91 0.66 -11.70 8.12
N THR A 92 0.57 -12.56 7.12
CA THR A 92 0.20 -13.98 7.28
C THR A 92 1.15 -14.91 6.53
N ASN A 93 1.35 -16.12 7.03
CA ASN A 93 2.22 -17.12 6.41
C ASN A 93 1.58 -17.89 5.24
N VAL A 94 0.24 -17.88 5.13
CA VAL A 94 -0.50 -18.69 4.13
C VAL A 94 -1.13 -17.84 3.02
N GLY A 95 -1.52 -16.61 3.32
CA GLY A 95 -2.20 -15.71 2.38
C GLY A 95 -3.68 -15.48 2.72
N TYR A 96 -4.45 -14.99 1.77
CA TYR A 96 -5.79 -14.46 1.99
C TYR A 96 -6.77 -14.85 0.89
N THR A 97 -8.06 -14.78 1.21
CA THR A 97 -9.15 -14.95 0.25
C THR A 97 -9.37 -13.68 -0.58
N THR A 98 -9.93 -13.81 -1.78
CA THR A 98 -10.31 -12.65 -2.62
C THR A 98 -11.25 -11.70 -1.89
N GLY A 99 -12.21 -12.24 -1.12
CA GLY A 99 -13.12 -11.43 -0.31
C GLY A 99 -12.38 -10.61 0.77
N ALA A 100 -11.40 -11.20 1.44
CA ALA A 100 -10.58 -10.51 2.44
C ALA A 100 -9.78 -9.36 1.81
N PHE A 101 -9.18 -9.59 0.63
CA PHE A 101 -8.45 -8.56 -0.10
C PHE A 101 -9.36 -7.39 -0.48
N ASN A 102 -10.49 -7.67 -1.14
CA ASN A 102 -11.43 -6.65 -1.55
C ASN A 102 -11.97 -5.85 -0.35
N ARG A 103 -12.22 -6.53 0.78
CA ARG A 103 -12.67 -5.87 2.01
C ARG A 103 -11.63 -4.93 2.60
N ALA A 104 -10.36 -5.34 2.64
CA ALA A 104 -9.27 -4.51 3.14
C ALA A 104 -9.11 -3.23 2.29
N MET A 105 -9.14 -3.37 0.96
CA MET A 105 -9.00 -2.24 0.02
C MET A 105 -10.09 -1.17 0.18
N ALA A 106 -11.28 -1.54 0.67
CA ALA A 106 -12.42 -0.64 0.72
C ALA A 106 -12.46 0.32 1.94
N LYS A 107 -11.54 0.21 2.91
CA LYS A 107 -11.79 0.77 4.26
C LYS A 107 -11.34 2.23 4.51
N GLY A 108 -10.61 2.90 3.61
CA GLY A 108 -10.18 4.29 3.84
C GLY A 108 -9.21 4.49 5.02
N ILE A 109 -8.75 3.39 5.62
CA ILE A 109 -7.59 3.29 6.51
C ILE A 109 -6.60 2.39 5.77
N LYS A 110 -5.29 2.71 5.79
CA LYS A 110 -4.29 1.87 5.11
C LYS A 110 -4.32 0.48 5.75
N ILE A 111 -4.70 -0.53 4.97
CA ILE A 111 -4.67 -1.93 5.39
C ILE A 111 -3.99 -2.74 4.30
N ASP A 112 -2.77 -3.21 4.58
CA ASP A 112 -2.03 -4.09 3.69
C ASP A 112 -2.06 -5.54 4.18
N ILE A 113 -2.19 -6.49 3.25
CA ILE A 113 -2.06 -7.92 3.56
C ILE A 113 -0.78 -8.48 2.93
N VAL A 114 0.14 -8.94 3.77
CA VAL A 114 1.47 -9.40 3.33
C VAL A 114 1.64 -10.89 3.60
N GLU A 115 1.91 -11.67 2.55
CA GLU A 115 2.33 -13.07 2.72
C GLU A 115 3.78 -13.14 3.20
N TYR A 116 4.05 -13.97 4.20
CA TYR A 116 5.39 -14.14 4.76
C TYR A 116 6.44 -14.56 3.73
N ILE A 117 6.08 -15.49 2.83
CA ILE A 117 6.95 -15.94 1.74
C ILE A 117 7.33 -14.77 0.82
N LYS A 118 6.50 -13.73 0.74
CA LYS A 118 6.72 -12.52 -0.04
C LYS A 118 7.35 -11.39 0.78
N LEU A 119 7.58 -11.58 2.09
CA LEU A 119 8.08 -10.55 2.99
C LEU A 119 9.47 -10.04 2.59
N SER A 120 10.36 -10.92 2.11
CA SER A 120 11.71 -10.50 1.69
C SER A 120 11.68 -9.46 0.56
N SER A 121 10.77 -9.64 -0.40
CA SER A 121 10.53 -8.74 -1.53
C SER A 121 9.53 -7.61 -1.23
N TYR A 122 8.87 -7.65 -0.07
CA TYR A 122 7.94 -6.60 0.35
C TYR A 122 8.72 -5.42 0.91
N HIS A 123 8.41 -4.21 0.47
CA HIS A 123 8.93 -2.97 1.01
C HIS A 123 7.78 -2.22 1.68
N PHE A 124 8.02 -1.73 2.89
CA PHE A 124 7.04 -0.91 3.59
C PHE A 124 7.10 0.52 3.01
N ASP A 125 6.50 0.71 1.85
CA ASP A 125 6.52 2.02 1.19
C ASP A 125 5.55 2.99 1.88
N TRP A 126 6.05 4.19 2.16
CA TRP A 126 5.29 5.31 2.73
C TRP A 126 5.56 6.56 1.91
N ASP A 127 4.91 6.65 0.76
CA ASP A 127 4.97 7.86 -0.05
C ASP A 127 3.79 8.76 0.31
N ASN A 128 4.06 10.04 0.50
CA ASN A 128 3.05 11.03 0.81
C ASN A 128 2.74 11.86 -0.43
N CYS A 129 1.49 12.30 -0.55
CA CYS A 129 1.06 13.21 -1.60
C CYS A 129 1.57 14.62 -1.27
N GLU A 130 2.53 15.11 -2.06
CA GLU A 130 3.12 16.44 -1.87
C GLU A 130 2.22 17.58 -2.38
N THR A 131 1.15 17.27 -3.12
CA THR A 131 0.32 18.27 -3.81
C THR A 131 -0.87 18.78 -3.01
N CYS A 132 -1.35 18.06 -1.99
CA CYS A 132 -2.47 18.51 -1.19
C CYS A 132 -2.03 19.29 0.05
N ASP A 133 -2.71 20.40 0.34
CA ASP A 133 -2.45 21.24 1.50
C ASP A 133 -2.69 20.44 2.79
N PHE A 134 -1.58 20.05 3.43
CA PHE A 134 -1.54 19.22 4.61
C PHE A 134 -1.96 20.06 5.82
N ASN A 135 -3.26 20.32 5.97
CA ASN A 135 -3.84 20.83 7.22
C ASN A 135 -3.87 19.72 8.30
N GLY A 136 -2.86 18.86 8.32
CA GLY A 136 -2.72 17.76 9.26
C GLY A 136 -3.58 16.53 8.96
N HIS A 137 -4.09 16.38 7.74
CA HIS A 137 -4.79 15.18 7.29
C HIS A 137 -3.81 14.15 6.73
N TYR A 138 -4.10 12.86 6.94
CA TYR A 138 -3.28 11.75 6.43
C TYR A 138 -3.32 11.73 4.90
N ASN A 139 -2.18 11.95 4.23
CA ASN A 139 -2.08 12.16 2.78
C ASN A 139 -1.23 11.07 2.08
N GLU A 140 -1.16 9.87 2.64
CA GLU A 140 -0.41 8.78 2.04
C GLU A 140 -0.97 8.39 0.67
N ILE A 141 -0.06 8.00 -0.23
CA ILE A 141 -0.40 7.44 -1.55
C ILE A 141 -0.63 5.93 -1.41
N TYR A 142 -1.85 5.49 -1.68
CA TYR A 142 -2.19 4.07 -1.79
C TYR A 142 -1.82 3.56 -3.17
N TRP A 143 -0.67 2.87 -3.23
CA TRP A 143 -0.20 2.25 -4.44
C TRP A 143 -1.04 1.01 -4.79
N GLY A 144 -1.71 1.08 -5.93
CA GLY A 144 -2.48 0.00 -6.53
C GLY A 144 -1.64 -0.90 -7.44
N THR A 145 -2.29 -1.38 -8.51
CA THR A 145 -1.74 -2.38 -9.43
C THR A 145 -0.55 -1.82 -10.22
N LYS A 146 0.49 -2.64 -10.40
CA LYS A 146 1.59 -2.33 -11.32
C LYS A 146 1.10 -2.45 -12.76
N MET A 147 1.47 -1.49 -13.60
CA MET A 147 1.13 -1.49 -15.01
C MET A 147 2.39 -1.64 -15.87
N LEU A 148 2.28 -2.37 -16.97
CA LEU A 148 3.37 -2.65 -17.91
C LEU A 148 3.04 -2.06 -19.28
N CYS A 149 3.98 -1.31 -19.83
CA CYS A 149 4.05 -0.99 -21.24
C CYS A 149 5.23 -1.78 -21.84
N LYS A 150 4.97 -2.61 -22.85
CA LYS A 150 5.98 -3.46 -23.47
C LYS A 150 5.90 -3.42 -25.00
N THR A 151 7.06 -3.30 -25.63
CA THR A 151 7.29 -3.56 -27.06
C THR A 151 8.34 -4.67 -27.20
N ASP A 152 8.73 -5.01 -28.43
CA ASP A 152 9.77 -6.01 -28.68
C ASP A 152 11.14 -5.60 -28.12
N SER A 153 11.40 -4.28 -28.01
CA SER A 153 12.69 -3.73 -27.60
C SER A 153 12.67 -2.98 -26.26
N LEU A 154 11.50 -2.77 -25.66
CA LEU A 154 11.35 -1.96 -24.45
C LEU A 154 10.32 -2.58 -23.48
N ALA A 155 10.62 -2.53 -22.19
CA ALA A 155 9.65 -2.79 -21.13
C ALA A 155 9.77 -1.71 -20.05
N VAL A 156 8.68 -0.99 -19.80
CA VAL A 156 8.59 0.00 -18.72
C VAL A 156 7.46 -0.41 -17.80
N THR A 157 7.73 -0.44 -16.49
CA THR A 157 6.73 -0.72 -15.47
C THR A 157 6.55 0.53 -14.60
N ILE A 158 5.29 0.82 -14.29
CA ILE A 158 4.89 1.85 -13.33
C ILE A 158 3.98 1.23 -12.27
N GLN A 159 3.86 1.88 -11.13
CA GLN A 159 2.79 1.63 -10.17
C GLN A 159 1.91 2.88 -10.11
N VAL A 160 0.61 2.68 -10.16
CA VAL A 160 -0.38 3.77 -10.03
C VAL A 160 -0.93 3.76 -8.62
N GLY A 161 -1.05 4.94 -8.01
CA GLY A 161 -1.63 5.07 -6.68
C GLY A 161 -2.47 6.33 -6.55
N HIS A 162 -3.28 6.38 -5.49
CA HIS A 162 -4.16 7.52 -5.21
C HIS A 162 -3.90 8.03 -3.80
N CYS A 163 -3.90 9.36 -3.63
CA CYS A 163 -3.82 9.94 -2.30
C CYS A 163 -5.06 9.58 -1.48
N SER A 164 -4.84 9.10 -0.26
CA SER A 164 -5.89 8.78 0.71
C SER A 164 -6.77 9.97 1.13
N PHE A 165 -6.31 11.21 0.92
CA PHE A 165 -7.03 12.42 1.30
C PHE A 165 -7.67 13.14 0.12
N CYS A 166 -6.87 13.56 -0.86
CA CYS A 166 -7.35 14.35 -2.00
C CYS A 166 -7.66 13.51 -3.24
N ASN A 167 -7.43 12.19 -3.19
CA ASN A 167 -7.61 11.25 -4.30
C ASN A 167 -6.75 11.51 -5.55
N THR A 168 -5.82 12.48 -5.52
CA THR A 168 -4.89 12.77 -6.62
C THR A 168 -4.17 11.50 -7.09
N THR A 169 -4.14 11.29 -8.40
CA THR A 169 -3.46 10.16 -9.05
C THR A 169 -1.94 10.37 -9.01
N HIS A 170 -1.20 9.29 -8.74
CA HIS A 170 0.25 9.28 -8.69
C HIS A 170 0.82 8.13 -9.52
N ILE A 171 1.98 8.35 -10.13
CA ILE A 171 2.75 7.36 -10.87
C ILE A 171 4.11 7.18 -10.19
N LYS A 172 4.44 5.96 -9.76
CA LYS A 172 5.79 5.56 -9.34
C LYS A 172 6.47 4.80 -10.47
N CYS A 173 7.63 5.29 -10.92
CA CYS A 173 8.44 4.57 -11.89
C CYS A 173 9.17 3.40 -11.23
N GLU A 174 9.00 2.17 -11.73
CA GLU A 174 9.65 1.02 -11.10
C GLU A 174 11.16 0.97 -11.33
N LYS A 175 11.67 1.65 -12.36
CA LYS A 175 13.10 1.72 -12.71
C LYS A 175 13.88 2.63 -11.77
N CYS A 176 13.43 3.88 -11.61
CA CYS A 176 14.18 4.91 -10.87
C CYS A 176 13.46 5.42 -9.61
N LYS A 177 12.27 4.90 -9.30
CA LYS A 177 11.47 5.21 -8.12
C LYS A 177 10.95 6.66 -8.02
N THR A 178 11.15 7.49 -9.05
CA THR A 178 10.50 8.80 -9.17
C THR A 178 8.98 8.65 -9.03
N VAL A 179 8.41 9.46 -8.15
CA VAL A 179 6.96 9.63 -7.96
C VAL A 179 6.53 10.92 -8.64
N ILE A 180 5.46 10.84 -9.43
CA ILE A 180 4.88 11.96 -10.17
C ILE A 180 3.42 12.08 -9.77
N SER A 181 2.99 13.26 -9.34
CA SER A 181 1.58 13.57 -9.06
C SER A 181 0.89 14.10 -10.33
N ILE A 182 -0.38 13.72 -10.51
CA ILE A 182 -1.23 14.13 -11.61
C ILE A 182 -2.42 14.89 -11.01
N SER A 183 -2.29 16.21 -10.88
CA SER A 183 -3.38 17.08 -10.42
C SER A 183 -4.39 17.33 -11.54
N ASP A 184 -5.54 17.92 -11.25
CA ASP A 184 -6.59 18.19 -12.27
C ASP A 184 -6.08 18.95 -13.49
N GLY A 185 -5.16 19.90 -13.28
CA GLY A 185 -4.54 20.66 -14.37
C GLY A 185 -3.42 19.93 -15.12
N ASP A 186 -3.04 18.74 -14.69
CA ASP A 186 -1.90 17.98 -15.21
C ASP A 186 -2.30 16.91 -16.23
N TYR A 187 -3.60 16.57 -16.31
CA TYR A 187 -4.12 15.67 -17.34
C TYR A 187 -3.86 16.22 -18.76
N ASP A 188 -3.70 15.29 -19.70
CA ASP A 188 -3.40 15.55 -21.10
C ASP A 188 -2.07 16.30 -21.34
N LYS A 189 -1.18 16.33 -20.34
CA LYS A 189 0.18 16.90 -20.44
C LYS A 189 1.25 15.82 -20.31
N ASP A 190 2.44 16.16 -20.81
CA ASP A 190 3.61 15.31 -20.69
C ASP A 190 4.24 15.43 -19.30
N HIS A 191 4.46 14.28 -18.65
CA HIS A 191 5.16 14.18 -17.38
C HIS A 191 6.52 13.53 -17.56
N HIS A 192 7.55 14.16 -16.99
CA HIS A 192 8.93 13.72 -17.15
C HIS A 192 9.41 12.94 -15.93
N CYS A 193 9.88 11.73 -16.17
CA CYS A 193 10.51 10.90 -15.17
C CYS A 193 12.02 11.18 -15.10
N SER A 194 12.64 10.99 -13.93
CA SER A 194 14.10 11.18 -13.76
C SER A 194 14.95 10.20 -14.59
N CYS A 195 14.35 9.10 -15.08
CA CYS A 195 14.99 8.18 -16.02
C CYS A 195 14.71 8.49 -17.50
N GLU A 196 14.32 9.73 -17.80
CA GLU A 196 14.03 10.29 -19.14
C GLU A 196 12.76 9.77 -19.81
N ASN A 197 12.09 8.77 -19.23
CA ASN A 197 10.77 8.35 -19.69
C ASN A 197 9.77 9.51 -19.60
N LYS A 198 8.92 9.63 -20.62
CA LYS A 198 7.82 10.59 -20.67
C LYS A 198 6.50 9.85 -20.57
N TYR A 199 5.66 10.27 -19.63
CA TYR A 199 4.34 9.69 -19.38
C TYR A 199 3.25 10.68 -19.76
N LEU A 200 2.09 10.17 -20.16
CA LEU A 200 0.88 10.94 -20.40
C LEU A 200 -0.27 10.25 -19.69
N VAL A 201 -1.09 11.02 -18.98
CA VAL A 201 -2.31 10.54 -18.33
C VAL A 201 -3.48 11.28 -18.92
N THR A 202 -4.51 10.55 -19.34
CA THR A 202 -5.75 11.13 -19.86
C THR A 202 -6.92 10.59 -19.03
N SER A 203 -7.94 11.40 -18.79
CA SER A 203 -9.14 10.96 -18.06
C SER A 203 -10.33 10.88 -19.03
N GLU A 204 -11.03 9.75 -19.04
CA GLU A 204 -12.19 9.53 -19.92
C GLU A 204 -13.46 9.33 -19.08
N TYR A 205 -14.54 10.05 -19.43
CA TYR A 205 -15.82 9.89 -18.76
C TYR A 205 -16.49 8.57 -19.15
N ILE A 206 -16.78 7.73 -18.16
CA ILE A 206 -17.34 6.38 -18.37
C ILE A 206 -18.80 6.24 -17.94
N GLY A 207 -19.45 7.33 -17.51
CA GLY A 207 -20.84 7.33 -17.03
C GLY A 207 -20.95 7.44 -15.51
N ASP A 208 -22.17 7.71 -15.02
CA ASP A 208 -22.51 7.79 -13.59
C ASP A 208 -21.64 8.74 -12.75
N GLY A 209 -21.14 9.81 -13.35
CA GLY A 209 -20.23 10.74 -12.67
C GLY A 209 -18.82 10.19 -12.44
N MET A 210 -18.46 9.08 -13.08
CA MET A 210 -17.15 8.43 -12.96
C MET A 210 -16.28 8.70 -14.19
N ASN A 211 -14.97 8.83 -13.95
CA ASN A 211 -13.95 8.89 -14.98
C ASN A 211 -12.96 7.73 -14.81
N GLU A 212 -12.36 7.29 -15.91
CA GLU A 212 -11.28 6.30 -15.92
C GLU A 212 -9.98 6.94 -16.43
N ASP A 213 -8.93 6.81 -15.63
CA ASP A 213 -7.59 7.30 -15.97
C ASP A 213 -6.86 6.29 -16.86
N ASN A 214 -6.38 6.76 -18.00
CA ASN A 214 -5.61 6.00 -18.97
C ASN A 214 -4.15 6.46 -18.94
N PHE A 215 -3.22 5.50 -18.86
CA PHE A 215 -1.80 5.75 -18.68
C PHE A 215 -0.99 5.36 -19.91
N TYR A 216 -0.11 6.25 -20.35
CA TYR A 216 0.68 6.02 -21.56
C TYR A 216 2.16 6.37 -21.40
N LEU A 217 3.00 5.62 -22.12
CA LEU A 217 4.40 5.96 -22.37
C LEU A 217 4.50 6.67 -23.73
N ILE A 218 5.17 7.82 -23.75
CA ILE A 218 5.45 8.57 -24.97
C ILE A 218 6.83 8.20 -25.50
N LEU A 219 6.88 7.67 -26.73
CA LEU A 219 8.11 7.36 -27.45
C LEU A 219 8.12 8.09 -28.81
N GLY A 220 8.85 9.19 -28.89
CA GLY A 220 8.83 10.07 -30.07
C GLY A 220 7.41 10.62 -30.31
N ARG A 221 6.79 10.24 -31.44
CA ARG A 221 5.41 10.62 -31.78
C ARG A 221 4.36 9.56 -31.40
N LYS A 222 4.77 8.43 -30.81
CA LYS A 222 3.86 7.32 -30.48
C LYS A 222 3.45 7.38 -29.02
N LYS A 223 2.17 7.07 -28.77
CA LYS A 223 1.58 6.84 -27.46
C LYS A 223 1.39 5.33 -27.27
N LEU A 224 2.01 4.75 -26.25
CA LEU A 224 1.90 3.32 -25.95
C LEU A 224 1.18 3.11 -24.61
N SER A 225 0.11 2.32 -24.60
CA SER A 225 -0.69 2.09 -23.40
C SER A 225 0.03 1.22 -22.37
N PHE A 226 -0.03 1.65 -21.11
CA PHE A 226 0.23 0.78 -19.98
C PHE A 226 -0.99 -0.11 -19.75
N ASN A 227 -0.75 -1.37 -19.41
CA ASN A 227 -1.80 -2.33 -19.07
C ASN A 227 -1.53 -2.92 -17.68
N PRO A 228 -2.57 -3.19 -16.87
CA PRO A 228 -2.39 -3.85 -15.58
C PRO A 228 -1.60 -5.16 -15.73
N ILE A 229 -0.55 -5.33 -14.94
CA ILE A 229 0.12 -6.62 -14.82
C ILE A 229 -0.84 -7.53 -14.08
N LYS A 230 -1.54 -8.40 -14.82
CA LYS A 230 -2.32 -9.47 -14.22
C LYS A 230 -1.39 -10.25 -13.28
N ALA A 231 -1.67 -10.21 -11.99
CA ALA A 231 -1.08 -11.18 -11.08
C ALA A 231 -1.37 -12.55 -11.70
N LYS A 232 -0.33 -13.37 -11.95
CA LYS A 232 -0.58 -14.75 -12.37
C LYS A 232 -1.50 -15.34 -11.31
N GLU A 233 -2.74 -15.65 -11.68
CA GLU A 233 -3.48 -16.73 -11.03
C GLU A 233 -2.60 -17.96 -11.22
N ARG A 234 -1.67 -18.19 -10.30
CA ARG A 234 -1.01 -19.47 -10.19
C ARG A 234 -2.12 -20.41 -9.77
N ARG A 235 -2.74 -21.07 -10.75
CA ARG A 235 -3.43 -22.33 -10.55
C ARG A 235 -2.57 -23.13 -9.59
N ALA A 236 -3.17 -23.48 -8.45
CA ALA A 236 -2.62 -24.50 -7.60
C ALA A 236 -2.55 -25.77 -8.45
N SER A 237 -1.38 -26.04 -9.01
CA SER A 237 -1.07 -27.35 -9.55
C SER A 237 -0.74 -28.22 -8.35
N LEU A 238 -1.75 -29.03 -7.98
CA LEU A 238 -1.77 -30.27 -7.20
C LEU A 238 -0.64 -30.52 -6.19
#